data_AF-A0AAD3CTI2-F1
#
_entry.id   AF-A0AAD3CTI2-F1
#
_cell.length_a   1.000
_cell.length_b   1.000
_cell.length_c   1.000
_cell.angle_alpha   90.00
_cell.angle_beta   90.00
_cell.angle_gamma   90.00
#
_symmetry.space_group_name_H-M   'P 1'
#
loop_
_entity.id
_entity.type
_entity.pdbx_description
1 polymer ?
#
loop_
_entity_poly.entity_id
_entity_poly.type
_entity_poly.pdbx_seq_one_letter_code
_entity_poly.pdbx_strand_id
1 'polypeptide(L)'
;MNSDNGKKVSPNFEKYGRLEDFNDGHQPECTSSPTKLLQYEEHCGEPSLQIYENVLPESLCDEIYNFTIKEDIPWGTYVSREEALNGETSYNNDMNSNSQIQKLAVEAARHFIFNTDRKGEMRQICGERLEPALDERVHGVQIWALPAYEGSSVPYHIDYAEYIRYTKNVIVPPLYAGTVQCTQYQMSGGTFAVSLKGLDHYSQHGYKGKLNPGTENRMTDWSSNDVTEVTIDNDWVSIPYRYNQGILHSGSLPHLSGKVLKLVEGKRVIVGFNVFGDDVGEWVEDCPEHSERFRKMIKLHRTMNQIGNKDNVGNGVDITSLRQNKGLAKILVLANRQRVKVEHRKNRQFMTTWIMDTIKARYVSQESNVEMIPLKVSNLLGLWERQNIDLPLAAEDLHIQIHRLWKEGKLEVRIDSNDKENDDGLLSTNAILQYNKV
;
A
#
# COMPACT_ATOMS: atom_id res chain seq x y z
N MET A 1 -18.26 -27.38 2.91
CA MET A 1 -17.74 -26.08 3.39
C MET A 1 -16.63 -25.69 2.43
N ASN A 2 -16.88 -24.71 1.58
CA ASN A 2 -16.02 -24.37 0.43
C ASN A 2 -14.75 -23.65 0.94
N SER A 3 -13.59 -24.25 0.68
CA SER A 3 -12.27 -23.62 0.86
C SER A 3 -11.94 -22.80 -0.38
N ASP A 4 -11.87 -21.49 -0.20
CA ASP A 4 -11.73 -20.50 -1.26
C ASP A 4 -10.28 -20.42 -1.76
N ASN A 5 -10.13 -20.42 -3.09
CA ASN A 5 -8.86 -20.43 -3.80
C ASN A 5 -8.10 -19.11 -3.57
N GLY A 6 -6.79 -19.18 -3.30
CA GLY A 6 -5.86 -18.07 -3.04
C GLY A 6 -5.69 -17.04 -4.18
N LYS A 7 -6.77 -16.44 -4.67
CA LYS A 7 -6.77 -15.03 -5.04
C LYS A 7 -6.65 -14.27 -3.72
N LYS A 8 -5.81 -13.23 -3.63
CA LYS A 8 -6.06 -12.20 -2.62
C LYS A 8 -7.53 -11.80 -2.84
N VAL A 9 -8.39 -12.17 -1.90
CA VAL A 9 -9.82 -11.91 -1.99
C VAL A 9 -9.94 -10.42 -2.23
N SER A 10 -10.66 -10.02 -3.29
CA SER A 10 -10.88 -8.60 -3.56
C SER A 10 -11.30 -7.93 -2.25
N PRO A 11 -10.86 -6.70 -1.97
CA PRO A 11 -11.24 -6.03 -0.72
C PRO A 11 -12.74 -6.15 -0.54
N ASN A 12 -13.18 -6.63 0.63
CA ASN A 12 -14.59 -6.78 0.91
C ASN A 12 -15.16 -5.42 1.33
N PHE A 13 -15.28 -4.53 0.35
CA PHE A 13 -15.75 -3.17 0.55
C PHE A 13 -17.11 -3.12 1.27
N GLU A 14 -18.01 -4.05 0.93
CA GLU A 14 -19.37 -4.14 1.48
C GLU A 14 -19.40 -4.48 2.97
N LYS A 15 -18.32 -5.03 3.53
CA LYS A 15 -18.21 -5.25 4.98
C LYS A 15 -18.00 -3.93 5.74
N TYR A 16 -17.41 -2.92 5.11
CA TYR A 16 -16.93 -1.70 5.78
C TYR A 16 -17.63 -0.42 5.28
N GLY A 17 -18.34 -0.50 4.17
CA GLY A 17 -18.98 0.64 3.54
C GLY A 17 -19.86 0.24 2.36
N ARG A 18 -20.37 1.25 1.66
CA ARG A 18 -21.15 1.08 0.43
C ARG A 18 -20.34 1.58 -0.76
N LEU A 19 -20.30 0.77 -1.82
CA LEU A 19 -19.76 1.20 -3.10
C LEU A 19 -20.83 1.92 -3.90
N GLU A 20 -20.58 3.16 -4.23
CA GLU A 20 -21.47 3.98 -5.04
C GLU A 20 -20.84 4.28 -6.39
N ASP A 21 -21.66 4.33 -7.43
CA ASP A 21 -21.20 4.81 -8.73
C ASP A 21 -20.82 6.29 -8.59
N PHE A 22 -19.62 6.62 -9.03
CA PHE A 22 -19.07 7.97 -8.86
C PHE A 22 -18.40 8.42 -10.15
N ASN A 23 -18.43 9.72 -10.41
CA ASN A 23 -17.71 10.32 -11.52
C ASN A 23 -16.90 11.48 -10.96
N ASP A 24 -15.57 11.37 -11.05
CA ASP A 24 -14.63 12.45 -10.72
C ASP A 24 -13.98 13.03 -11.99
N GLY A 25 -14.47 12.68 -13.18
CA GLY A 25 -13.88 13.10 -14.46
C GLY A 25 -12.54 12.42 -14.78
N HIS A 26 -12.10 11.45 -13.97
CA HIS A 26 -10.88 10.70 -14.20
C HIS A 26 -11.14 9.19 -14.23
N GLN A 27 -10.50 8.53 -15.19
CA GLN A 27 -10.36 7.09 -15.23
C GLN A 27 -8.86 6.78 -15.40
N PRO A 28 -8.26 5.98 -14.50
CA PRO A 28 -6.89 5.52 -14.67
C PRO A 28 -6.79 4.69 -15.94
N GLU A 29 -5.67 4.82 -16.64
CA GLU A 29 -5.49 4.25 -17.97
C GLU A 29 -5.60 2.70 -18.03
N CYS A 30 -5.51 2.01 -16.89
CA CYS A 30 -5.39 0.55 -16.82
C CYS A 30 -6.69 -0.19 -16.49
N THR A 31 -7.82 0.52 -16.51
CA THR A 31 -9.13 -0.07 -16.22
C THR A 31 -10.22 0.57 -17.07
N SER A 32 -11.13 -0.26 -17.58
CA SER A 32 -12.36 0.17 -18.25
C SER A 32 -13.59 0.10 -17.34
N SER A 33 -13.43 -0.38 -16.10
CA SER A 33 -14.52 -0.46 -15.14
C SER A 33 -15.08 0.93 -14.82
N PRO A 34 -16.39 1.08 -14.57
CA PRO A 34 -16.93 2.36 -14.11
C PRO A 34 -16.27 2.78 -12.79
N THR A 35 -16.10 4.09 -12.60
CA THR A 35 -15.54 4.63 -11.36
C THR A 35 -16.54 4.41 -10.23
N LYS A 36 -16.06 3.90 -9.10
CA LYS A 36 -16.85 3.77 -7.87
C LYS A 36 -16.15 4.49 -6.73
N LEU A 37 -16.91 4.92 -5.73
CA LEU A 37 -16.42 5.50 -4.49
C LEU A 37 -16.87 4.61 -3.32
N LEU A 38 -15.94 4.27 -2.43
CA LEU A 38 -16.30 3.68 -1.14
C LEU A 38 -16.75 4.77 -0.17
N GLN A 39 -17.99 4.70 0.29
CA GLN A 39 -18.50 5.48 1.39
C GLN A 39 -18.56 4.63 2.66
N TYR A 40 -17.80 5.00 3.69
CA TYR A 40 -17.81 4.34 4.99
C TYR A 40 -19.11 4.68 5.75
N GLU A 41 -19.86 3.67 6.19
CA GLU A 41 -21.16 3.90 6.87
C GLU A 41 -21.01 4.60 8.23
N GLU A 42 -19.91 4.36 8.92
CA GLU A 42 -19.58 4.96 10.23
C GLU A 42 -18.79 6.26 10.11
N HIS A 43 -18.43 6.68 8.89
CA HIS A 43 -17.54 7.82 8.62
C HIS A 43 -18.14 8.84 7.65
N CYS A 44 -19.43 9.11 7.84
CA CYS A 44 -20.01 10.43 7.57
C CYS A 44 -19.93 11.33 8.81
N GLY A 45 -18.82 11.27 9.56
CA GLY A 45 -18.53 12.24 10.61
C GLY A 45 -18.37 13.63 10.00
N GLU A 46 -18.70 14.67 10.77
CA GLU A 46 -18.48 16.04 10.30
C GLU A 46 -17.01 16.24 9.87
N PRO A 47 -16.77 17.00 8.78
CA PRO A 47 -15.45 17.42 8.35
C PRO A 47 -14.58 17.85 9.53
N SER A 48 -13.44 17.18 9.73
CA SER A 48 -12.55 17.45 10.85
C SER A 48 -11.17 17.85 10.33
N LEU A 49 -10.60 18.90 10.93
CA LEU A 49 -9.29 19.45 10.55
C LEU A 49 -8.57 20.00 11.78
N GLN A 50 -7.31 19.63 11.91
CA GLN A 50 -6.44 19.98 13.01
C GLN A 50 -5.06 20.37 12.53
N ILE A 51 -4.47 21.34 13.22
CA ILE A 51 -3.10 21.81 12.99
C ILE A 51 -2.34 21.59 14.27
N TYR A 52 -1.14 21.05 14.15
CA TYR A 52 -0.23 20.79 15.25
C TYR A 52 1.11 21.46 14.97
N GLU A 53 1.71 22.04 16.00
CA GLU A 53 3.06 22.58 15.92
C GLU A 53 4.07 21.61 16.56
N ASN A 54 5.26 21.51 15.97
CA ASN A 54 6.38 20.71 16.47
C ASN A 54 6.05 19.22 16.65
N VAL A 55 5.45 18.61 15.61
CA VAL A 55 4.92 17.24 15.70
C VAL A 55 5.99 16.16 15.72
N LEU A 56 7.14 16.40 15.09
CA LEU A 56 8.28 15.49 15.09
C LEU A 56 9.40 16.03 15.99
N PRO A 57 10.25 15.17 16.57
CA PRO A 57 11.56 15.61 17.03
C PRO A 57 12.30 16.33 15.90
N GLU A 58 12.92 17.48 16.20
CA GLU A 58 13.62 18.28 15.17
C GLU A 58 14.67 17.45 14.41
N SER A 59 15.42 16.61 15.11
CA SER A 59 16.39 15.70 14.49
C SER A 59 15.76 14.74 13.48
N LEU A 60 14.57 14.22 13.76
CA LEU A 60 13.85 13.34 12.83
C LEU A 60 13.36 14.12 11.60
N CYS A 61 12.85 15.34 11.81
CA CYS A 61 12.40 16.22 10.74
C CYS A 61 13.56 16.57 9.78
N ASP A 62 14.74 16.88 10.34
CA ASP A 62 15.98 17.11 9.60
C ASP A 62 16.51 15.85 8.89
N GLU A 63 16.45 14.67 9.54
CA GLU A 63 16.84 13.40 8.91
C GLU A 63 15.95 13.10 7.69
N ILE A 64 14.64 13.29 7.80
CA ILE A 64 13.69 13.15 6.70
C ILE A 64 14.00 14.14 5.58
N TYR A 65 14.23 15.40 5.93
CA TYR A 65 14.60 16.45 4.97
C TYR A 65 15.85 16.04 4.17
N ASN A 66 16.95 15.78 4.88
CA ASN A 66 18.25 15.48 4.27
C ASN A 66 18.20 14.23 3.41
N PHE A 67 17.51 13.18 3.87
CA PHE A 67 17.33 11.96 3.08
C PHE A 67 16.53 12.22 1.81
N THR A 68 15.41 12.93 1.91
CA THR A 68 14.52 13.20 0.76
C THR A 68 15.18 14.07 -0.29
N ILE A 69 15.93 15.09 0.13
CA ILE A 69 16.72 15.95 -0.79
C ILE A 69 17.82 15.14 -1.48
N LYS A 70 18.50 14.26 -0.75
CA LYS A 70 19.58 13.42 -1.28
C LYS A 70 19.08 12.45 -2.35
N GLU A 71 17.94 11.80 -2.12
CA GLU A 71 17.34 10.90 -3.11
C GLU A 71 16.81 11.65 -4.34
N ASP A 72 16.35 12.89 -4.14
CA ASP A 72 15.81 13.79 -5.18
C ASP A 72 14.65 13.20 -6.01
N ILE A 73 13.98 12.21 -5.44
CA ILE A 73 12.80 11.57 -6.00
C ILE A 73 11.80 11.29 -4.87
N PRO A 74 10.49 11.30 -5.16
CA PRO A 74 9.51 10.84 -4.21
C PRO A 74 9.78 9.39 -3.78
N TRP A 75 9.65 9.15 -2.49
CA TRP A 75 9.69 7.82 -1.89
C TRP A 75 8.45 7.59 -1.05
N GLY A 76 8.11 6.32 -0.83
CA GLY A 76 7.00 5.95 0.02
C GLY A 76 7.06 4.50 0.45
N THR A 77 6.41 4.23 1.58
CA THR A 77 6.34 2.93 2.23
C THR A 77 5.02 2.82 3.01
N TYR A 78 4.83 1.68 3.65
CA TYR A 78 3.71 1.45 4.55
C TYR A 78 4.22 1.06 5.92
N VAL A 79 3.56 1.57 6.96
CA VAL A 79 3.84 1.26 8.36
C VAL A 79 2.58 0.71 8.98
N SER A 80 2.63 -0.52 9.47
CA SER A 80 1.48 -1.10 10.18
C SER A 80 1.31 -0.42 11.54
N ARG A 81 0.08 -0.45 12.07
CA ARG A 81 -0.18 0.03 13.44
C ARG A 81 0.72 -0.67 14.45
N GLU A 82 0.88 -1.98 14.32
CA GLU A 82 1.74 -2.78 15.20
C GLU A 82 3.20 -2.31 15.15
N GLU A 83 3.75 -2.08 13.95
CA GLU A 83 5.13 -1.61 13.77
C GLU A 83 5.35 -0.22 14.39
N ALA A 84 4.39 0.69 14.21
CA ALA A 84 4.47 2.03 14.79
C ALA A 84 4.46 2.00 16.33
N LEU A 85 3.60 1.15 16.93
CA LEU A 85 3.43 1.05 18.38
C LEU A 85 4.56 0.29 19.07
N ASN A 86 5.07 -0.79 18.46
CA ASN A 86 6.00 -1.70 19.14
C ASN A 86 7.44 -1.20 19.19
N GLY A 87 7.81 -0.18 18.39
CA GLY A 87 9.12 0.47 18.55
C GLY A 87 10.34 -0.35 18.09
N GLU A 88 10.22 -1.67 17.98
CA GLU A 88 11.32 -2.56 17.65
C GLU A 88 11.61 -2.55 16.16
N THR A 89 12.58 -1.73 15.80
CA THR A 89 13.25 -1.89 14.52
C THR A 89 14.68 -2.33 14.78
N SER A 90 14.91 -3.64 14.65
CA SER A 90 16.26 -4.23 14.66
C SER A 90 16.97 -3.90 13.35
N TYR A 91 17.40 -2.64 13.22
CA TYR A 91 18.14 -2.22 12.05
C TYR A 91 19.63 -2.54 12.21
N ASN A 92 20.11 -3.49 11.42
CA ASN A 92 21.55 -3.73 11.27
C ASN A 92 22.23 -2.51 10.64
N ASN A 93 23.49 -2.25 11.04
CA ASN A 93 24.28 -1.07 10.67
C ASN A 93 24.58 -0.93 9.15
N ASP A 94 24.29 -1.94 8.32
CA ASP A 94 24.33 -1.84 6.86
C ASP A 94 22.94 -1.48 6.29
N MET A 95 22.54 -0.22 6.48
CA MET A 95 21.26 0.25 5.95
C MET A 95 21.35 0.55 4.46
N ASN A 96 20.53 -0.16 3.67
CA ASN A 96 20.21 0.27 2.31
C ASN A 96 19.12 1.37 2.34
N SER A 97 18.88 2.05 1.20
CA SER A 97 17.90 3.14 1.15
C SER A 97 16.49 2.74 1.60
N ASN A 98 16.08 1.48 1.37
CA ASN A 98 14.75 1.01 1.77
C ASN A 98 14.63 0.83 3.29
N SER A 99 15.67 0.32 3.97
CA SER A 99 15.65 0.24 5.43
C SER A 99 15.66 1.62 6.09
N GLN A 100 16.36 2.59 5.49
CA GLN A 100 16.34 3.98 5.96
C GLN A 100 14.95 4.61 5.78
N ILE A 101 14.30 4.41 4.62
CA ILE A 101 12.92 4.86 4.38
C ILE A 101 11.98 4.29 5.44
N GLN A 102 12.06 2.98 5.71
CA GLN A 102 11.20 2.34 6.70
C GLN A 102 11.44 2.93 8.09
N LYS A 103 12.70 3.10 8.51
CA LYS A 103 13.03 3.72 9.81
C LYS A 103 12.38 5.09 9.96
N LEU A 104 12.60 5.97 8.98
CA LEU A 104 12.07 7.33 9.02
C LEU A 104 10.55 7.35 9.05
N ALA A 105 9.91 6.48 8.25
CA ALA A 105 8.46 6.35 8.20
C ALA A 105 7.88 5.85 9.53
N VAL A 106 8.48 4.82 10.15
CA VAL A 106 8.02 4.25 11.43
C VAL A 106 8.08 5.30 12.54
N GLU A 107 9.21 6.00 12.66
CA GLU A 107 9.36 7.08 13.65
C GLU A 107 8.36 8.21 13.40
N ALA A 108 8.18 8.63 12.15
CA ALA A 108 7.24 9.69 11.80
C ALA A 108 5.78 9.29 12.08
N ALA A 109 5.37 8.07 11.72
CA ALA A 109 4.05 7.53 12.05
C ALA A 109 3.82 7.47 13.56
N ARG A 110 4.82 7.00 14.31
CA ARG A 110 4.73 6.92 15.77
C ARG A 110 4.51 8.29 16.37
N HIS A 111 5.32 9.28 15.99
CA HIS A 111 5.22 10.62 16.57
C HIS A 111 3.96 11.39 16.15
N PHE A 112 3.58 11.33 14.87
CA PHE A 112 2.50 12.15 14.35
C PHE A 112 1.14 11.46 14.34
N ILE A 113 1.06 10.16 14.04
CA ILE A 113 -0.21 9.45 13.89
C ILE A 113 -0.58 8.67 15.15
N PHE A 114 0.37 7.91 15.71
CA PHE A 114 0.09 6.95 16.78
C PHE A 114 0.43 7.41 18.21
N ASN A 115 1.00 8.61 18.37
CA ASN A 115 1.20 9.21 19.68
C ASN A 115 -0.10 9.86 20.15
N THR A 116 -0.65 9.38 21.27
CA THR A 116 -1.83 9.97 21.94
C THR A 116 -1.46 11.17 22.81
N ASP A 117 -0.20 11.25 23.26
CA ASP A 117 0.32 12.26 24.17
C ASP A 117 1.05 13.37 23.40
N ARG A 118 0.55 13.77 22.22
CA ARG A 118 1.17 14.83 21.41
C ARG A 118 1.30 16.10 22.25
N LYS A 119 2.53 16.45 22.62
CA LYS A 119 2.85 17.60 23.49
C LYS A 119 2.84 18.94 22.76
N GLY A 120 2.67 18.93 21.43
CA GLY A 120 2.60 20.13 20.61
C GLY A 120 1.30 20.90 20.83
N GLU A 121 1.33 22.21 20.59
CA GLU A 121 0.11 23.01 20.55
C GLU A 121 -0.77 22.52 19.40
N MET A 122 -1.99 22.09 19.72
CA MET A 122 -3.00 21.70 18.74
C MET A 122 -4.01 22.83 18.60
N ARG A 123 -4.23 23.25 17.35
CA ARG A 123 -5.36 24.10 16.95
C ARG A 123 -6.37 23.25 16.20
N GLN A 124 -7.52 23.03 16.82
CA GLN A 124 -8.69 22.41 16.16
C GLN A 124 -9.41 23.48 15.34
N ILE A 125 -9.62 23.21 14.05
CA ILE A 125 -10.28 24.15 13.13
C ILE A 125 -11.77 23.85 13.03
N CYS A 126 -12.14 22.58 12.85
CA CYS A 126 -13.52 22.12 12.76
C CYS A 126 -13.63 20.62 13.12
N GLY A 127 -14.88 20.17 13.30
CA GLY A 127 -15.22 18.76 13.57
C GLY A 127 -14.73 18.27 14.93
N GLU A 128 -14.68 16.96 15.11
CA GLU A 128 -14.23 16.34 16.36
C GLU A 128 -12.71 16.16 16.38
N ARG A 129 -12.19 15.83 17.58
CA ARG A 129 -10.77 15.56 17.72
C ARG A 129 -10.42 14.22 17.04
N LEU A 130 -9.54 14.26 16.05
CA LEU A 130 -9.07 13.08 15.33
C LEU A 130 -8.03 12.32 16.18
N GLU A 131 -8.33 11.06 16.49
CA GLU A 131 -7.48 10.17 17.28
C GLU A 131 -7.21 8.83 16.57
N PRO A 132 -6.41 8.82 15.47
CA PRO A 132 -6.12 7.60 14.72
C PRO A 132 -5.51 6.49 15.58
N ALA A 133 -4.77 6.85 16.63
CA ALA A 133 -4.16 5.90 17.56
C ALA A 133 -5.17 5.05 18.34
N LEU A 134 -6.37 5.60 18.55
CA LEU A 134 -7.46 4.97 19.31
C LEU A 134 -8.49 4.30 18.40
N ASP A 135 -8.47 4.56 17.09
CA ASP A 135 -9.39 3.96 16.14
C ASP A 135 -9.02 2.50 15.86
N GLU A 136 -9.82 1.56 16.37
CA GLU A 136 -9.61 0.11 16.23
C GLU A 136 -9.60 -0.37 14.78
N ARG A 137 -10.20 0.38 13.85
CA ARG A 137 -10.26 0.01 12.43
C ARG A 137 -8.93 0.21 11.72
N VAL A 138 -8.03 1.03 12.28
CA VAL A 138 -6.76 1.41 11.64
C VAL A 138 -5.84 0.21 11.53
N HIS A 139 -5.54 -0.17 10.29
CA HIS A 139 -4.55 -1.18 9.95
C HIS A 139 -3.13 -0.59 9.97
N GLY A 140 -2.98 0.62 9.43
CA GLY A 140 -1.68 1.26 9.29
C GLY A 140 -1.74 2.51 8.41
N VAL A 141 -0.56 3.00 8.02
CA VAL A 141 -0.38 4.30 7.37
C VAL A 141 0.52 4.13 6.15
N GLN A 142 0.03 4.57 5.01
CA GLN A 142 0.87 4.83 3.85
C GLN A 142 1.58 6.15 4.06
N ILE A 143 2.91 6.14 4.01
CA ILE A 143 3.73 7.34 4.18
C ILE A 143 4.53 7.58 2.91
N TRP A 144 4.55 8.83 2.48
CA TRP A 144 5.37 9.27 1.37
C TRP A 144 6.06 10.58 1.70
N ALA A 145 7.20 10.84 1.08
CA ALA A 145 7.79 12.16 1.08
C ALA A 145 8.26 12.53 -0.32
N LEU A 146 8.21 13.83 -0.61
CA LEU A 146 8.64 14.36 -1.91
C LEU A 146 9.43 15.66 -1.74
N PRO A 147 10.48 15.87 -2.56
CA PRO A 147 11.10 17.16 -2.74
C PRO A 147 10.35 17.98 -3.81
N ALA A 148 10.15 19.27 -3.56
CA ALA A 148 9.46 20.20 -4.45
C ALA A 148 10.25 21.50 -4.63
N TYR A 149 10.28 21.99 -5.86
CA TYR A 149 11.02 23.18 -6.28
C TYR A 149 10.14 24.43 -6.25
N GLU A 150 10.73 25.62 -6.35
CA GLU A 150 9.99 26.84 -6.70
C GLU A 150 9.13 26.61 -7.95
N GLY A 151 7.92 27.16 -7.95
CA GLY A 151 6.90 26.96 -8.97
C GLY A 151 6.09 25.66 -8.83
N SER A 152 6.51 24.71 -7.99
CA SER A 152 5.77 23.45 -7.77
C SER A 152 4.48 23.72 -6.99
N SER A 153 3.42 23.00 -7.34
CA SER A 153 2.12 22.98 -6.66
C SER A 153 1.52 21.58 -6.72
N VAL A 154 0.59 21.28 -5.81
CA VAL A 154 -0.21 20.05 -5.87
C VAL A 154 -1.63 20.44 -6.26
N PRO A 155 -2.15 19.97 -7.41
CA PRO A 155 -3.48 20.33 -7.86
C PRO A 155 -4.56 19.75 -6.96
N TYR A 156 -5.76 20.33 -7.05
CA TYR A 156 -6.96 19.85 -6.36
C TYR A 156 -7.20 18.35 -6.49
N HIS A 157 -7.36 17.64 -5.36
CA HIS A 157 -7.67 16.21 -5.31
C HIS A 157 -8.22 15.82 -3.94
N ILE A 158 -8.68 14.57 -3.81
CA ILE A 158 -8.72 13.86 -2.53
C ILE A 158 -7.64 12.78 -2.57
N ASP A 159 -7.13 12.42 -1.39
CA ASP A 159 -6.31 11.22 -1.25
C ASP A 159 -7.16 9.97 -1.40
N TYR A 160 -6.56 8.90 -1.93
CA TYR A 160 -7.19 7.58 -1.99
C TYR A 160 -6.14 6.48 -2.13
N ALA A 161 -6.54 5.23 -1.91
CA ALA A 161 -5.68 4.05 -2.13
C ALA A 161 -5.34 3.89 -3.63
N GLU A 162 -4.24 4.53 -4.06
CA GLU A 162 -3.81 4.62 -5.46
C GLU A 162 -3.73 3.25 -6.15
N TYR A 163 -3.17 2.22 -5.50
CA TYR A 163 -3.10 0.89 -6.09
C TYR A 163 -4.48 0.29 -6.41
N ILE A 164 -5.47 0.52 -5.54
CA ILE A 164 -6.86 0.08 -5.76
C ILE A 164 -7.49 0.92 -6.88
N ARG A 165 -7.25 2.23 -6.89
CA ARG A 165 -7.73 3.12 -7.96
C ARG A 165 -7.26 2.63 -9.32
N TYR A 166 -5.97 2.39 -9.51
CA TYR A 166 -5.45 1.87 -10.78
C TYR A 166 -6.01 0.47 -11.10
N THR A 167 -6.01 -0.46 -10.16
CA THR A 167 -6.35 -1.87 -10.48
C THR A 167 -7.84 -2.20 -10.53
N LYS A 168 -8.69 -1.40 -9.88
CA LYS A 168 -10.13 -1.67 -9.70
C LYS A 168 -11.04 -0.51 -10.10
N ASN A 169 -10.47 0.66 -10.40
CA ASN A 169 -11.20 1.91 -10.59
C ASN A 169 -12.07 2.36 -9.41
N VAL A 170 -11.74 1.92 -8.19
CA VAL A 170 -12.45 2.33 -6.98
C VAL A 170 -11.63 3.39 -6.25
N ILE A 171 -12.28 4.51 -5.93
CA ILE A 171 -11.77 5.54 -5.04
C ILE A 171 -12.05 5.06 -3.62
N VAL A 172 -10.98 4.82 -2.86
CA VAL A 172 -11.07 4.49 -1.44
C VAL A 172 -10.31 5.56 -0.68
N PRO A 173 -11.00 6.58 -0.14
CA PRO A 173 -10.36 7.61 0.68
C PRO A 173 -9.71 6.98 1.91
N PRO A 174 -8.59 7.51 2.43
CA PRO A 174 -8.11 7.09 3.73
C PRO A 174 -9.14 7.48 4.82
N LEU A 175 -9.07 6.82 5.97
CA LEU A 175 -9.86 7.23 7.15
C LEU A 175 -9.44 8.65 7.57
N TYR A 176 -8.11 8.85 7.65
CA TYR A 176 -7.48 10.12 7.98
C TYR A 176 -6.34 10.40 7.00
N ALA A 177 -6.18 11.67 6.64
CA ALA A 177 -5.05 12.14 5.86
C ALA A 177 -4.29 13.21 6.63
N GLY A 178 -3.00 13.31 6.42
CA GLY A 178 -2.20 14.34 7.04
C GLY A 178 -0.90 14.62 6.34
N THR A 179 -0.29 15.75 6.69
CA THR A 179 1.01 16.16 6.18
C THR A 179 1.88 16.73 7.29
N VAL A 180 3.20 16.58 7.15
CA VAL A 180 4.20 17.26 7.97
C VAL A 180 5.15 18.03 7.07
N GLN A 181 5.40 19.28 7.41
CA GLN A 181 6.29 20.19 6.67
C GLN A 181 7.72 20.11 7.22
N CYS A 182 8.70 19.63 6.44
CA CYS A 182 10.05 19.32 6.95
C CYS A 182 11.17 20.28 6.50
N THR A 183 10.84 21.38 5.84
CA THR A 183 11.82 22.38 5.39
C THR A 183 11.98 23.49 6.40
N GLN A 184 13.17 23.62 6.98
CA GLN A 184 13.49 24.69 7.93
C GLN A 184 13.78 26.04 7.25
N TYR A 185 14.11 26.03 5.95
CA TYR A 185 14.43 27.24 5.21
C TYR A 185 13.23 28.15 5.05
N GLN A 186 13.47 29.46 5.09
CA GLN A 186 12.44 30.46 4.84
C GLN A 186 11.88 30.30 3.43
N MET A 187 10.55 30.24 3.33
CA MET A 187 9.84 30.13 2.06
C MET A 187 8.54 30.93 2.07
N SER A 188 8.05 31.26 0.88
CA SER A 188 6.73 31.85 0.67
C SER A 188 5.92 31.05 -0.36
N GLY A 189 4.61 31.14 -0.26
CA GLY A 189 3.68 30.25 -0.97
C GLY A 189 3.69 28.82 -0.40
N GLY A 190 3.26 27.86 -1.22
CA GLY A 190 3.12 26.47 -0.77
C GLY A 190 1.95 26.24 0.20
N THR A 191 1.04 27.21 0.33
CA THR A 191 -0.17 27.17 1.17
C THR A 191 -0.92 25.85 0.97
N PHE A 192 -1.21 25.15 2.07
CA PHE A 192 -2.13 24.02 2.04
C PHE A 192 -3.56 24.58 2.10
N ALA A 193 -4.43 24.17 1.18
CA ALA A 193 -5.82 24.58 1.17
C ALA A 193 -6.74 23.36 1.12
N VAL A 194 -7.76 23.33 1.96
CA VAL A 194 -8.71 22.22 2.08
C VAL A 194 -10.14 22.75 2.14
N SER A 195 -11.05 22.09 1.44
CA SER A 195 -12.48 22.42 1.47
C SER A 195 -13.20 21.54 2.49
N LEU A 196 -13.84 22.17 3.46
CA LEU A 196 -14.64 21.51 4.49
C LEU A 196 -15.94 20.92 3.95
N LYS A 197 -16.34 21.24 2.72
CA LYS A 197 -17.51 20.62 2.06
C LYS A 197 -17.28 19.16 1.61
N GLY A 198 -16.08 18.61 1.81
CA GLY A 198 -15.82 17.19 1.59
C GLY A 198 -16.20 16.67 0.20
N LEU A 199 -16.81 15.49 0.17
CA LEU A 199 -17.20 14.79 -1.06
C LEU A 199 -18.30 15.52 -1.85
N ASP A 200 -19.15 16.32 -1.20
CA ASP A 200 -20.15 17.12 -1.91
C ASP A 200 -19.48 18.15 -2.82
N HIS A 201 -18.40 18.76 -2.36
CA HIS A 201 -17.60 19.66 -3.19
C HIS A 201 -16.74 18.89 -4.21
N TYR A 202 -16.20 17.72 -3.84
CA TYR A 202 -15.45 16.88 -4.77
C TYR A 202 -16.30 16.36 -5.92
N SER A 203 -17.55 15.95 -5.69
CA SER A 203 -18.46 15.47 -6.75
C SER A 203 -18.78 16.53 -7.81
N GLN A 204 -18.71 17.82 -7.46
CA GLN A 204 -18.96 18.93 -8.38
C GLN A 204 -17.75 19.29 -9.23
N HIS A 205 -16.54 19.05 -8.73
CA HIS A 205 -15.30 19.52 -9.36
C HIS A 205 -14.45 18.38 -9.93
N GLY A 206 -14.49 17.22 -9.29
CA GLY A 206 -13.76 16.03 -9.67
C GLY A 206 -12.25 16.14 -9.50
N TYR A 207 -11.56 15.08 -9.92
CA TYR A 207 -10.12 14.94 -9.88
C TYR A 207 -9.46 16.08 -10.65
N LYS A 208 -8.65 16.90 -9.97
CA LYS A 208 -7.94 18.05 -10.56
C LYS A 208 -8.87 19.04 -11.26
N GLY A 209 -10.12 19.15 -10.83
CA GLY A 209 -11.09 20.12 -11.35
C GLY A 209 -11.73 19.72 -12.69
N LYS A 210 -11.56 18.47 -13.15
CA LYS A 210 -11.99 18.01 -14.49
C LYS A 210 -13.49 18.09 -14.78
N LEU A 211 -14.36 18.13 -13.77
CA LEU A 211 -15.81 18.21 -13.98
C LEU A 211 -16.31 19.64 -14.18
N ASN A 212 -15.48 20.65 -13.87
CA ASN A 212 -15.82 22.05 -14.03
C ASN A 212 -14.75 22.79 -14.85
N PRO A 213 -14.59 22.43 -16.15
CA PRO A 213 -13.62 23.06 -17.03
C PRO A 213 -13.97 24.55 -17.19
N GLY A 214 -13.11 25.42 -16.68
CA GLY A 214 -13.33 26.88 -16.59
C GLY A 214 -13.12 27.46 -15.19
N THR A 215 -13.24 26.64 -14.13
CA THR A 215 -12.75 26.98 -12.77
C THR A 215 -11.33 26.49 -12.52
N GLU A 216 -10.70 25.89 -13.54
CA GLU A 216 -9.33 25.35 -13.50
C GLU A 216 -8.33 26.35 -12.91
N ASN A 217 -8.45 27.65 -13.24
CA ASN A 217 -7.61 28.67 -12.64
C ASN A 217 -7.89 28.87 -11.14
N ARG A 218 -9.12 28.75 -10.63
CA ARG A 218 -9.35 28.85 -9.17
C ARG A 218 -8.88 27.63 -8.39
N MET A 219 -8.89 26.44 -9.00
CA MET A 219 -8.53 25.18 -8.33
C MET A 219 -7.07 24.75 -8.53
N THR A 220 -6.37 25.36 -9.50
CA THR A 220 -4.93 25.13 -9.78
C THR A 220 -4.09 26.40 -9.65
N ASP A 221 -4.72 27.58 -9.61
CA ASP A 221 -4.09 28.89 -9.43
C ASP A 221 -4.55 29.53 -8.11
N TRP A 222 -4.54 28.76 -7.01
CA TRP A 222 -4.48 29.31 -5.64
C TRP A 222 -3.19 30.11 -5.38
N SER A 223 -2.46 30.46 -6.44
CA SER A 223 -1.18 31.16 -6.44
C SER A 223 -1.25 32.58 -5.89
N SER A 224 -2.44 33.15 -5.73
CA SER A 224 -2.61 34.54 -5.33
C SER A 224 -2.60 34.79 -3.82
N ASN A 225 -2.72 33.76 -2.97
CA ASN A 225 -2.78 33.96 -1.53
C ASN A 225 -1.62 33.22 -0.84
N ASP A 226 -0.43 33.83 -0.90
CA ASP A 226 0.59 33.64 0.14
C ASP A 226 -0.04 34.13 1.45
N VAL A 227 -0.69 33.22 2.17
CA VAL A 227 -1.27 33.53 3.47
C VAL A 227 -0.16 33.45 4.49
N THR A 228 -0.15 34.38 5.45
CA THR A 228 0.79 34.37 6.57
C THR A 228 0.18 33.75 7.83
N GLU A 229 -1.15 33.61 7.83
CA GLU A 229 -1.96 33.08 8.93
C GLU A 229 -3.01 32.12 8.39
N VAL A 230 -3.56 31.30 9.28
CA VAL A 230 -4.66 30.39 8.94
C VAL A 230 -5.91 31.22 8.64
N THR A 231 -6.49 31.07 7.46
CA THR A 231 -7.72 31.77 7.05
C THR A 231 -8.84 30.78 6.76
N ILE A 232 -10.08 31.22 6.97
CA ILE A 232 -11.30 30.46 6.64
C ILE A 232 -12.17 31.37 5.78
N ASP A 233 -12.44 30.96 4.54
CA ASP A 233 -13.31 31.68 3.61
C ASP A 233 -14.13 30.69 2.77
N ASN A 234 -15.46 30.86 2.74
CA ASN A 234 -16.37 30.01 1.95
C ASN A 234 -16.14 28.50 2.13
N ASP A 235 -15.98 28.05 3.37
CA ASP A 235 -15.67 26.67 3.77
C ASP A 235 -14.30 26.15 3.29
N TRP A 236 -13.44 27.02 2.78
CA TRP A 236 -12.04 26.71 2.54
C TRP A 236 -11.18 27.16 3.71
N VAL A 237 -10.29 26.29 4.15
CA VAL A 237 -9.25 26.62 5.12
C VAL A 237 -7.91 26.70 4.39
N SER A 238 -7.23 27.83 4.50
CA SER A 238 -5.85 28.00 4.01
C SER A 238 -4.88 28.00 5.18
N ILE A 239 -3.82 27.20 5.08
CA ILE A 239 -2.82 27.02 6.11
C ILE A 239 -1.45 27.41 5.53
N PRO A 240 -0.77 28.42 6.11
CA PRO A 240 0.56 28.82 5.68
C PRO A 240 1.56 27.71 5.94
N TYR A 241 2.60 27.64 5.11
CA TYR A 241 3.73 26.78 5.41
C TYR A 241 4.41 27.19 6.73
N ARG A 242 4.65 26.23 7.62
CA ARG A 242 5.51 26.39 8.81
C ARG A 242 6.34 25.13 9.02
N TYR A 243 7.61 25.30 9.38
CA TYR A 243 8.49 24.16 9.69
C TYR A 243 7.92 23.33 10.84
N ASN A 244 8.00 22.00 10.71
CA ASN A 244 7.52 21.01 11.68
C ASN A 244 6.04 21.17 12.06
N GLN A 245 5.24 21.76 11.16
CA GLN A 245 3.79 21.82 11.30
C GLN A 245 3.17 20.54 10.74
N GLY A 246 2.35 19.89 11.57
CA GLY A 246 1.49 18.79 11.18
C GLY A 246 0.09 19.27 10.87
N ILE A 247 -0.52 18.74 9.81
CA ILE A 247 -1.93 18.96 9.47
C ILE A 247 -2.59 17.59 9.42
N LEU A 248 -3.66 17.36 10.17
CA LEU A 248 -4.41 16.11 10.20
C LEU A 248 -5.90 16.40 9.92
N HIS A 249 -6.51 15.65 9.01
CA HIS A 249 -7.89 15.87 8.60
C HIS A 249 -8.59 14.58 8.19
N SER A 250 -9.93 14.65 8.06
CA SER A 250 -10.72 13.54 7.48
C SER A 250 -10.23 13.26 6.05
N GLY A 251 -10.02 11.98 5.72
CA GLY A 251 -9.40 11.62 4.42
C GLY A 251 -10.26 11.91 3.19
N SER A 252 -11.55 12.19 3.38
CA SER A 252 -12.49 12.57 2.33
C SER A 252 -12.47 14.07 1.97
N LEU A 253 -11.67 14.89 2.65
CA LEU A 253 -11.61 16.33 2.38
C LEU A 253 -10.74 16.64 1.15
N PRO A 254 -11.32 17.27 0.12
CA PRO A 254 -10.56 17.66 -1.05
C PRO A 254 -9.66 18.85 -0.74
N HIS A 255 -8.43 18.77 -1.22
CA HIS A 255 -7.38 19.71 -0.88
C HIS A 255 -6.38 19.91 -2.03
N LEU A 256 -5.49 20.87 -1.84
CA LEU A 256 -4.42 21.24 -2.77
C LEU A 256 -3.25 21.89 -2.03
N SER A 257 -2.13 22.04 -2.74
CA SER A 257 -1.05 22.94 -2.33
C SER A 257 -0.88 24.03 -3.38
N GLY A 258 -0.92 25.29 -2.94
CA GLY A 258 -0.54 26.44 -3.75
C GLY A 258 0.92 26.35 -4.22
N LYS A 259 1.28 27.22 -5.17
CA LYS A 259 2.64 27.28 -5.74
C LYS A 259 3.65 27.69 -4.67
N VAL A 260 4.80 27.03 -4.63
CA VAL A 260 5.98 27.53 -3.91
C VAL A 260 6.48 28.75 -4.67
N LEU A 261 6.33 29.94 -4.10
CA LEU A 261 6.67 31.20 -4.79
C LEU A 261 8.15 31.52 -4.67
N LYS A 262 8.72 31.30 -3.48
CA LYS A 262 10.12 31.55 -3.20
C LYS A 262 10.64 30.60 -2.12
N LEU A 263 11.88 30.17 -2.26
CA LEU A 263 12.60 29.33 -1.32
C LEU A 263 14.04 29.87 -1.18
N VAL A 264 14.47 30.24 0.02
CA VAL A 264 15.80 30.84 0.20
C VAL A 264 16.91 29.85 -0.14
N GLU A 265 16.74 28.58 0.23
CA GLU A 265 17.72 27.52 -0.02
C GLU A 265 17.03 26.15 -0.07
N GLY A 266 17.63 25.21 -0.82
CA GLY A 266 17.24 23.81 -0.83
C GLY A 266 16.01 23.52 -1.69
N LYS A 267 15.16 22.61 -1.20
CA LYS A 267 13.83 22.31 -1.77
C LYS A 267 12.82 22.22 -0.63
N ARG A 268 11.54 22.38 -0.94
CA ARG A 268 10.46 22.07 0.00
C ARG A 268 10.31 20.55 0.12
N VAL A 269 10.32 20.02 1.33
CA VAL A 269 10.02 18.63 1.66
C VAL A 269 8.75 18.58 2.49
N ILE A 270 7.81 17.75 2.04
CA ILE A 270 6.58 17.41 2.74
C ILE A 270 6.54 15.89 2.89
N VAL A 271 6.09 15.44 4.06
CA VAL A 271 5.73 14.05 4.30
C VAL A 271 4.21 13.95 4.35
N GLY A 272 3.60 13.08 3.56
CA GLY A 272 2.19 12.76 3.62
C GLY A 272 1.92 11.45 4.33
N PHE A 273 0.75 11.38 4.97
CA PHE A 273 0.28 10.27 5.79
C PHE A 273 -1.16 9.96 5.41
N ASN A 274 -1.40 8.75 4.89
CA ASN A 274 -2.74 8.30 4.51
C ASN A 274 -3.05 7.08 5.39
N VAL A 275 -3.92 7.25 6.38
CA VAL A 275 -4.29 6.22 7.35
C VAL A 275 -5.40 5.35 6.77
N PHE A 276 -5.14 4.05 6.65
CA PHE A 276 -6.09 3.10 6.05
C PHE A 276 -6.55 2.08 7.08
N GLY A 277 -7.80 1.66 6.92
CA GLY A 277 -8.38 0.62 7.76
C GLY A 277 -8.04 -0.79 7.30
N ASP A 278 -8.49 -1.78 8.08
CA ASP A 278 -8.36 -3.21 7.77
C ASP A 278 -9.07 -3.62 6.46
N ASP A 279 -9.96 -2.78 5.96
CA ASP A 279 -10.67 -2.98 4.70
C ASP A 279 -9.74 -3.01 3.49
N VAL A 280 -8.70 -2.17 3.49
CA VAL A 280 -7.76 -2.02 2.37
C VAL A 280 -6.29 -1.99 2.76
N GLY A 281 -5.96 -1.97 4.05
CA GLY A 281 -4.59 -1.83 4.56
C GLY A 281 -3.59 -2.80 3.94
N GLU A 282 -3.90 -4.11 3.92
CA GLU A 282 -3.03 -5.12 3.29
C GLU A 282 -2.79 -4.92 1.78
N TRP A 283 -3.73 -4.27 1.09
CA TRP A 283 -3.61 -3.98 -0.35
C TRP A 283 -2.71 -2.78 -0.59
N VAL A 284 -2.83 -1.77 0.27
CA VAL A 284 -1.99 -0.58 0.26
C VAL A 284 -0.56 -0.94 0.66
N GLU A 285 -0.37 -1.71 1.73
CA GLU A 285 0.93 -2.23 2.18
C GLU A 285 1.66 -2.99 1.07
N ASP A 286 0.91 -3.77 0.29
CA ASP A 286 1.48 -4.53 -0.80
C ASP A 286 2.10 -3.63 -1.88
N CYS A 287 1.53 -2.46 -2.14
CA CYS A 287 1.98 -1.59 -3.21
C CYS A 287 1.84 -0.11 -2.81
N PRO A 288 2.62 0.36 -1.82
CA PRO A 288 2.46 1.70 -1.28
C PRO A 288 2.80 2.73 -2.34
N GLU A 289 2.09 3.85 -2.39
CA GLU A 289 2.39 4.93 -3.33
C GLU A 289 3.86 5.38 -3.23
N HIS A 290 4.42 5.83 -4.34
CA HIS A 290 5.83 6.24 -4.48
C HIS A 290 6.90 5.17 -4.18
N SER A 291 6.52 3.99 -3.66
CA SER A 291 7.42 2.85 -3.53
C SER A 291 7.99 2.40 -4.88
N GLU A 292 9.12 1.71 -4.85
CA GLU A 292 9.72 1.15 -6.07
C GLU A 292 8.76 0.18 -6.77
N ARG A 293 7.98 -0.60 -5.99
CA ARG A 293 6.98 -1.54 -6.48
C ARG A 293 5.85 -0.81 -7.20
N PHE A 294 5.31 0.26 -6.61
CA PHE A 294 4.27 1.08 -7.24
C PHE A 294 4.75 1.73 -8.52
N ARG A 295 5.94 2.35 -8.52
CA ARG A 295 6.53 2.95 -9.73
C ARG A 295 6.73 1.94 -10.86
N LYS A 296 7.21 0.72 -10.54
CA LYS A 296 7.33 -0.38 -11.51
C LYS A 296 5.97 -0.78 -12.08
N MET A 297 4.94 -0.85 -11.25
CA MET A 297 3.57 -1.20 -11.63
C MET A 297 2.96 -0.14 -12.56
N ILE A 298 3.02 1.15 -12.22
CA ILE A 298 2.56 2.25 -13.10
C ILE A 298 3.29 2.25 -14.43
N LYS A 299 4.62 2.09 -14.42
CA LYS A 299 5.42 2.04 -15.65
C LYS A 299 5.02 0.88 -16.56
N LEU A 300 4.75 -0.29 -15.97
CA LEU A 300 4.27 -1.46 -16.70
C LEU A 300 2.92 -1.17 -17.37
N HIS A 301 1.95 -0.62 -16.62
CA HIS A 301 0.62 -0.32 -17.14
C HIS A 301 0.64 0.71 -18.27
N ARG A 302 1.34 1.84 -18.09
CA ARG A 302 1.47 2.86 -19.15
C ARG A 302 2.08 2.28 -20.42
N THR A 303 3.07 1.40 -20.27
CA THR A 303 3.69 0.72 -21.42
C THR A 303 2.69 -0.21 -22.11
N MET A 304 1.93 -1.02 -21.36
CA MET A 304 0.89 -1.90 -21.93
C MET A 304 -0.19 -1.13 -22.70
N ASN A 305 -0.61 0.02 -22.19
CA ASN A 305 -1.62 0.85 -22.85
C ASN A 305 -1.10 1.53 -24.12
N GLN A 306 0.16 1.97 -24.13
CA GLN A 306 0.81 2.49 -25.33
C GLN A 306 0.93 1.43 -26.44
N ILE A 307 1.03 0.15 -26.08
CA ILE A 307 1.02 -0.98 -27.02
C ILE A 307 -0.39 -1.26 -27.52
N GLY A 308 -1.41 -1.22 -26.64
CA GLY A 308 -2.81 -1.45 -27.04
C GLY A 308 -3.40 -0.36 -27.93
N ASN A 309 -2.90 0.88 -27.84
CA ASN A 309 -3.36 2.02 -28.64
C ASN A 309 -2.56 2.25 -29.93
N LYS A 310 -1.45 1.54 -30.15
CA LYS A 310 -0.72 1.59 -31.41
C LYS A 310 -1.05 0.37 -32.24
N ASP A 311 -1.79 0.65 -33.30
CA ASP A 311 -2.19 -0.22 -34.39
C ASP A 311 -3.46 -1.04 -34.16
N ASN A 312 -4.25 -1.11 -35.23
CA ASN A 312 -5.40 -1.98 -35.39
C ASN A 312 -5.09 -3.40 -34.87
N VAL A 313 -5.68 -3.82 -33.75
CA VAL A 313 -5.34 -5.12 -33.18
C VAL A 313 -6.60 -5.94 -32.93
N GLY A 314 -7.05 -6.57 -34.02
CA GLY A 314 -7.48 -7.96 -34.00
C GLY A 314 -6.30 -8.96 -34.03
N ASN A 315 -5.06 -8.49 -34.17
CA ASN A 315 -3.85 -9.33 -34.20
C ASN A 315 -2.80 -8.78 -33.22
N GLY A 316 -2.50 -9.53 -32.15
CA GLY A 316 -1.66 -9.10 -31.04
C GLY A 316 -0.24 -8.60 -31.37
N VAL A 317 0.52 -8.31 -30.31
CA VAL A 317 1.88 -7.72 -30.38
C VAL A 317 2.80 -8.52 -31.33
N ASP A 318 3.23 -7.90 -32.42
CA ASP A 318 4.15 -8.49 -33.39
C ASP A 318 5.54 -8.77 -32.77
N ILE A 319 6.05 -9.99 -32.98
CA ILE A 319 7.38 -10.45 -32.57
C ILE A 319 8.48 -9.58 -33.20
N THR A 320 8.25 -9.02 -34.38
CA THR A 320 9.21 -8.16 -35.07
C THR A 320 9.39 -6.83 -34.32
N SER A 321 8.29 -6.23 -33.84
CA SER A 321 8.29 -5.04 -32.97
C SER A 321 8.96 -5.29 -31.62
N LEU A 322 8.83 -6.51 -31.08
CA LEU A 322 9.49 -6.93 -29.83
C LEU A 322 11.00 -7.06 -29.95
N ARG A 323 11.49 -7.56 -31.09
CA ARG A 323 12.94 -7.71 -31.34
C ARG A 323 13.64 -6.36 -31.53
N GLN A 324 12.95 -5.39 -32.11
CA GLN A 324 13.50 -4.05 -32.35
C GLN A 324 13.49 -3.16 -31.09
N ASN A 325 12.57 -3.42 -30.16
CA ASN A 325 12.47 -2.65 -28.92
C ASN A 325 12.98 -3.44 -27.71
N LYS A 326 14.28 -3.31 -27.41
CA LYS A 326 14.93 -3.96 -26.26
C LYS A 326 14.27 -3.62 -24.91
N GLY A 327 13.68 -2.43 -24.78
CA GLY A 327 12.92 -2.02 -23.60
C GLY A 327 11.61 -2.81 -23.46
N LEU A 328 10.88 -2.98 -24.56
CA LEU A 328 9.64 -3.75 -24.65
C LEU A 328 9.86 -5.23 -24.31
N ALA A 329 10.90 -5.86 -24.86
CA ALA A 329 11.26 -7.24 -24.56
C ALA A 329 11.58 -7.43 -23.06
N LYS A 330 12.35 -6.51 -22.47
CA LYS A 330 12.67 -6.55 -21.04
C LYS A 330 11.41 -6.41 -20.17
N ILE A 331 10.47 -5.55 -20.56
CA ILE A 331 9.22 -5.34 -19.83
C ILE A 331 8.29 -6.55 -19.95
N LEU A 332 8.17 -7.19 -21.11
CA LEU A 332 7.41 -8.43 -21.27
C LEU A 332 7.99 -9.59 -20.47
N VAL A 333 9.32 -9.70 -20.42
CA VAL A 333 10.00 -10.64 -19.54
C VAL A 333 9.68 -10.35 -18.07
N LEU A 334 9.69 -9.07 -17.66
CA LEU A 334 9.33 -8.68 -16.28
C LEU A 334 7.86 -8.97 -15.96
N ALA A 335 6.94 -8.69 -16.89
CA ALA A 335 5.52 -8.99 -16.76
C ALA A 335 5.27 -10.49 -16.64
N ASN A 336 5.91 -11.30 -17.50
CA ASN A 336 5.82 -12.74 -17.43
C ASN A 336 6.45 -13.28 -16.14
N ARG A 337 7.60 -12.76 -15.71
CA ARG A 337 8.21 -13.11 -14.42
C ARG A 337 7.28 -12.79 -13.25
N GLN A 338 6.59 -11.65 -13.29
CA GLN A 338 5.65 -11.27 -12.23
C GLN A 338 4.41 -12.18 -12.25
N ARG A 339 3.87 -12.49 -13.43
CA ARG A 339 2.76 -13.45 -13.61
C ARG A 339 3.14 -14.82 -13.05
N VAL A 340 4.30 -15.34 -13.43
CA VAL A 340 4.88 -16.61 -12.97
C VAL A 340 5.12 -16.57 -11.45
N LYS A 341 5.62 -15.47 -10.89
CA LYS A 341 5.77 -15.31 -9.43
C LYS A 341 4.43 -15.36 -8.70
N VAL A 342 3.40 -14.69 -9.21
CA VAL A 342 2.04 -14.72 -8.65
C VAL A 342 1.48 -16.14 -8.72
N GLU A 343 1.64 -16.81 -9.86
CA GLU A 343 1.23 -18.20 -10.07
C GLU A 343 1.96 -19.15 -9.10
N HIS A 344 3.28 -19.04 -8.95
CA HIS A 344 4.03 -19.80 -7.95
C HIS A 344 3.61 -19.50 -6.51
N ARG A 345 3.21 -18.28 -6.17
CA ARG A 345 2.67 -17.98 -4.83
C ARG A 345 1.34 -18.71 -4.61
N LYS A 346 0.43 -18.69 -5.60
CA LYS A 346 -0.85 -19.40 -5.56
C LYS A 346 -0.65 -20.90 -5.41
N ASN A 347 0.19 -21.48 -6.26
CA ASN A 347 0.47 -22.92 -6.24
C ASN A 347 1.07 -23.35 -4.90
N ARG A 348 1.97 -22.55 -4.32
CA ARG A 348 2.53 -22.80 -2.99
C ARG A 348 1.50 -22.73 -1.88
N GLN A 349 0.60 -21.75 -1.93
CA GLN A 349 -0.47 -21.63 -0.93
C GLN A 349 -1.42 -22.82 -1.02
N PHE A 350 -1.84 -23.19 -2.23
CA PHE A 350 -2.64 -24.38 -2.48
C PHE A 350 -1.98 -25.67 -1.95
N MET A 351 -0.71 -25.91 -2.29
CA MET A 351 0.05 -27.06 -1.78
C MET A 351 0.14 -27.04 -0.25
N THR A 352 0.37 -25.88 0.36
CA THR A 352 0.44 -25.76 1.83
C THR A 352 -0.89 -26.15 2.47
N THR A 353 -2.00 -25.59 2.00
CA THR A 353 -3.33 -25.92 2.51
C THR A 353 -3.62 -27.42 2.34
N TRP A 354 -3.36 -27.96 1.15
CA TRP A 354 -3.57 -29.38 0.87
C TRP A 354 -2.72 -30.29 1.77
N ILE A 355 -1.44 -29.98 1.98
CA ILE A 355 -0.56 -30.74 2.88
C ILE A 355 -1.14 -30.73 4.30
N MET A 356 -1.48 -29.55 4.83
CA MET A 356 -1.98 -29.41 6.20
C MET A 356 -3.33 -30.10 6.39
N ASP A 357 -4.25 -29.95 5.44
CA ASP A 357 -5.58 -30.57 5.50
C ASP A 357 -5.48 -32.10 5.38
N THR A 358 -4.58 -32.62 4.54
CA THR A 358 -4.36 -34.07 4.39
C THR A 358 -3.77 -34.68 5.65
N ILE A 359 -2.80 -34.00 6.27
CA ILE A 359 -2.21 -34.41 7.54
C ILE A 359 -3.27 -34.36 8.65
N LYS A 360 -4.04 -33.27 8.75
CA LYS A 360 -5.12 -33.10 9.74
C LYS A 360 -6.20 -34.15 9.60
N ALA A 361 -6.70 -34.41 8.39
CA ALA A 361 -7.75 -35.39 8.15
C ALA A 361 -7.32 -36.80 8.58
N ARG A 362 -6.06 -37.17 8.29
CA ARG A 362 -5.46 -38.41 8.79
C ARG A 362 -5.39 -38.43 10.31
N TYR A 363 -4.98 -37.33 10.95
CA TYR A 363 -4.88 -37.23 12.41
C TYR A 363 -6.25 -37.27 13.12
N VAL A 364 -7.27 -36.59 12.60
CA VAL A 364 -8.63 -36.57 13.19
C VAL A 364 -9.32 -37.94 13.05
N SER A 365 -9.06 -38.67 11.96
CA SER A 365 -9.57 -40.04 11.80
C SER A 365 -8.97 -41.06 12.79
N GLN A 366 -7.99 -40.66 13.61
CA GLN A 366 -7.23 -41.53 14.53
C GLN A 366 -7.73 -41.51 15.98
N GLU A 367 -8.68 -40.66 16.37
CA GLU A 367 -9.31 -40.71 17.72
C GLU A 367 -10.19 -41.96 17.92
N SER A 368 -10.26 -42.86 16.93
CA SER A 368 -11.00 -44.11 16.94
C SER A 368 -10.08 -45.35 16.88
N ASN A 369 -9.16 -45.50 17.85
CA ASN A 369 -8.51 -46.76 18.27
C ASN A 369 -7.83 -47.68 17.20
N VAL A 370 -7.42 -47.16 16.03
CA VAL A 370 -6.68 -47.95 15.02
C VAL A 370 -5.17 -47.67 15.09
N GLU A 371 -4.38 -48.73 14.92
CA GLU A 371 -2.92 -48.77 14.90
C GLU A 371 -2.31 -47.67 13.98
N MET A 372 -1.31 -46.95 14.51
CA MET A 372 -0.76 -45.73 13.92
C MET A 372 0.11 -46.07 12.70
N ILE A 373 -0.40 -45.92 11.48
CA ILE A 373 0.44 -45.98 10.27
C ILE A 373 1.12 -44.61 10.09
N PRO A 374 2.46 -44.51 10.19
CA PRO A 374 3.18 -43.25 10.01
C PRO A 374 2.98 -42.70 8.59
N LEU A 375 2.65 -41.41 8.47
CA LEU A 375 2.52 -40.77 7.17
C LEU A 375 3.91 -40.38 6.64
N LYS A 376 4.41 -41.14 5.67
CA LYS A 376 5.68 -40.83 5.02
C LYS A 376 5.50 -39.77 3.93
N VAL A 377 6.56 -39.02 3.62
CA VAL A 377 6.60 -38.08 2.48
C VAL A 377 6.19 -38.78 1.18
N SER A 378 6.71 -39.98 0.91
CA SER A 378 6.31 -40.82 -0.24
C SER A 378 4.82 -41.10 -0.32
N ASN A 379 4.12 -41.24 0.82
CA ASN A 379 2.68 -41.43 0.82
C ASN A 379 1.94 -40.17 0.38
N LEU A 380 2.39 -38.98 0.78
CA LEU A 380 1.82 -37.71 0.33
C LEU A 380 2.08 -37.47 -1.15
N LEU A 381 3.29 -37.74 -1.64
CA LEU A 381 3.63 -37.60 -3.06
C LEU A 381 2.73 -38.48 -3.93
N GLY A 382 2.58 -39.76 -3.59
CA GLY A 382 1.71 -40.65 -4.35
C GLY A 382 0.21 -40.32 -4.21
N LEU A 383 -0.22 -39.68 -3.11
CA LEU A 383 -1.59 -39.16 -2.99
C LEU A 383 -1.81 -37.93 -3.86
N TRP A 384 -0.82 -37.04 -3.92
CA TRP A 384 -0.86 -35.84 -4.74
C TRP A 384 -0.98 -36.17 -6.22
N GLU A 385 -0.14 -37.07 -6.73
CA GLU A 385 -0.17 -37.51 -8.13
C GLU A 385 -1.53 -38.08 -8.54
N ARG A 386 -2.18 -38.82 -7.64
CA ARG A 386 -3.51 -39.40 -7.90
C ARG A 386 -4.64 -38.38 -7.87
N GLN A 387 -4.57 -37.39 -6.98
CA GLN A 387 -5.66 -36.44 -6.74
C GLN A 387 -5.56 -35.17 -7.60
N ASN A 388 -4.37 -34.87 -8.13
CA ASN A 388 -4.08 -33.61 -8.80
C ASN A 388 -3.49 -33.81 -10.21
N ILE A 389 -3.84 -34.91 -10.88
CA ILE A 389 -3.29 -35.28 -12.19
C ILE A 389 -3.51 -34.22 -13.28
N ASP A 390 -4.57 -33.42 -13.16
CA ASP A 390 -4.93 -32.36 -14.09
C ASP A 390 -4.28 -31.00 -13.76
N LEU A 391 -3.52 -30.91 -12.67
CA LEU A 391 -2.80 -29.69 -12.30
C LEU A 391 -1.40 -29.67 -12.92
N PRO A 392 -0.89 -28.50 -13.34
CA PRO A 392 0.47 -28.35 -13.86
C PRO A 392 1.51 -28.34 -12.72
N LEU A 393 1.32 -29.17 -11.69
CA LEU A 393 2.15 -29.21 -10.47
C LEU A 393 2.65 -30.62 -10.22
N ALA A 394 3.96 -30.80 -10.30
CA ALA A 394 4.60 -32.11 -10.20
C ALA A 394 4.73 -32.55 -8.73
N ALA A 395 4.98 -33.84 -8.50
CA ALA A 395 5.24 -34.37 -7.17
C ALA A 395 6.49 -33.71 -6.54
N GLU A 396 7.48 -33.38 -7.37
CA GLU A 396 8.70 -32.68 -6.97
C GLU A 396 8.39 -31.28 -6.38
N ASP A 397 7.42 -30.55 -6.93
CA ASP A 397 7.00 -29.25 -6.39
C ASP A 397 6.42 -29.38 -4.98
N LEU A 398 5.64 -30.44 -4.76
CA LEU A 398 5.09 -30.77 -3.45
C LEU A 398 6.21 -31.16 -2.47
N HIS A 399 7.18 -31.95 -2.92
CA HIS A 399 8.32 -32.38 -2.11
C HIS A 399 9.15 -31.19 -1.62
N ILE A 400 9.43 -30.23 -2.50
CA ILE A 400 10.09 -28.96 -2.16
C ILE A 400 9.26 -28.19 -1.13
N GLN A 401 7.93 -28.11 -1.32
CA GLN A 401 7.07 -27.39 -0.39
C GLN A 401 7.00 -28.05 0.99
N ILE A 402 7.00 -29.39 1.07
CA ILE A 402 7.08 -30.13 2.34
C ILE A 402 8.40 -29.81 3.06
N HIS A 403 9.53 -29.87 2.36
CA HIS A 403 10.84 -29.54 2.92
C HIS A 403 10.90 -28.10 3.45
N ARG A 404 10.32 -27.15 2.70
CA ARG A 404 10.23 -25.76 3.12
C ARG A 404 9.42 -25.59 4.40
N LEU A 405 8.23 -26.20 4.48
CA LEU A 405 7.39 -26.10 5.67
C LEU A 405 8.09 -26.69 6.91
N TRP A 406 8.90 -27.74 6.74
CA TRP A 406 9.77 -28.26 7.79
C TRP A 406 10.85 -27.26 8.22
N LYS A 407 11.60 -26.66 7.28
CA LYS A 407 12.61 -25.62 7.60
C LYS A 407 11.98 -24.39 8.27
N GLU A 408 10.72 -24.06 7.95
CA GLU A 408 9.94 -22.99 8.59
C GLU A 408 9.36 -23.39 9.96
N GLY A 409 9.57 -24.63 10.44
CA GLY A 409 9.05 -25.11 11.72
C GLY A 409 7.55 -25.40 11.75
N LYS A 410 6.88 -25.35 10.58
CA LYS A 410 5.43 -25.58 10.43
C LYS A 410 5.06 -27.07 10.30
N LEU A 411 6.03 -27.91 9.98
CA LEU A 411 5.92 -29.36 9.98
C LEU A 411 6.98 -29.95 10.89
N GLU A 412 6.57 -30.86 11.76
CA GLU A 412 7.51 -31.68 12.53
C GLU A 412 7.81 -32.95 11.74
N VAL A 413 9.08 -33.32 11.65
CA VAL A 413 9.52 -34.46 10.85
C VAL A 413 10.38 -35.37 11.71
N ARG A 414 9.97 -36.64 11.83
CA ARG A 414 10.80 -37.69 12.42
C ARG A 414 11.57 -38.39 11.30
N ILE A 415 12.89 -38.36 11.43
CA ILE A 415 13.81 -38.96 10.48
C ILE A 415 14.53 -40.10 11.21
N ASP A 416 14.49 -41.32 10.65
CA ASP A 416 15.35 -42.40 11.12
C ASP A 416 16.81 -42.06 10.80
N SER A 417 17.70 -42.36 11.76
CA SER A 417 19.05 -41.80 11.88
C SER A 417 20.03 -41.97 10.68
N ASN A 418 19.63 -42.69 9.62
CA ASN A 418 20.47 -42.94 8.45
C ASN A 418 20.08 -42.18 7.16
N ASP A 419 18.95 -41.46 7.10
CA ASP A 419 18.44 -40.83 5.85
C ASP A 419 17.93 -39.38 6.07
N LYS A 420 18.78 -38.47 6.53
CA LYS A 420 18.33 -37.09 6.87
C LYS A 420 17.92 -36.25 5.67
N GLU A 421 18.71 -36.26 4.61
CA GLU A 421 18.44 -35.53 3.36
C GLU A 421 18.90 -36.41 2.18
N ASN A 422 18.21 -36.33 1.04
CA ASN A 422 18.68 -36.98 -0.19
C ASN A 422 19.85 -36.17 -0.81
N ASP A 423 20.48 -36.67 -1.87
CA ASP A 423 21.62 -36.01 -2.53
C ASP A 423 21.32 -34.57 -3.01
N ASP A 424 20.05 -34.21 -3.16
CA ASP A 424 19.56 -32.88 -3.54
C ASP A 424 19.28 -31.95 -2.34
N GLY A 425 19.54 -32.39 -1.11
CA GLY A 425 19.32 -31.61 0.12
C GLY A 425 17.85 -31.51 0.54
N LEU A 426 16.94 -32.31 -0.03
CA LEU A 426 15.53 -32.41 0.35
C LEU A 426 15.31 -33.49 1.41
N LEU A 427 14.17 -33.43 2.10
CA LEU A 427 13.80 -34.47 3.07
C LEU A 427 13.72 -35.84 2.40
N SER A 428 14.20 -36.89 3.05
CA SER A 428 14.03 -38.26 2.54
C SER A 428 12.55 -38.59 2.30
N THR A 429 12.24 -39.33 1.25
CA THR A 429 10.87 -39.79 0.95
C THR A 429 10.34 -40.77 2.00
N ASN A 430 11.23 -41.31 2.85
CA ASN A 430 10.90 -42.13 4.02
C ASN A 430 10.62 -41.32 5.29
N ALA A 431 10.87 -40.00 5.29
CA ALA A 431 10.67 -39.16 6.46
C ALA A 431 9.19 -39.17 6.88
N ILE A 432 8.96 -39.26 8.20
CA ILE A 432 7.63 -39.34 8.80
C ILE A 432 7.19 -37.95 9.21
N LEU A 433 6.03 -37.52 8.70
CA LEU A 433 5.46 -36.21 8.98
C LEU A 433 4.54 -36.28 10.20
N GLN A 434 4.67 -35.30 11.09
CA GLN A 434 3.82 -35.14 12.26
C GLN A 434 3.16 -33.76 12.25
N TYR A 435 1.88 -33.74 12.65
CA TYR A 435 1.15 -32.49 12.82
C TYR A 435 1.60 -31.82 14.11
N ASN A 436 2.16 -30.62 14.01
CA ASN A 436 2.56 -29.86 15.19
C ASN A 436 1.29 -29.22 15.79
N LYS A 437 0.91 -29.66 17.00
CA LYS A 437 -0.26 -29.13 17.72
C LYS A 437 0.17 -27.84 18.43
N VAL A 438 0.32 -26.76 17.67
CA VAL A 438 0.48 -25.41 18.23
C VAL A 438 -0.86 -24.92 18.74
#